data_AF-A0A847VE34-F1
#
_entry.id   AF-A0A847VE34-F1
#
_cell.length_a   1.000
_cell.length_b   1.000
_cell.length_c   1.000
_cell.angle_alpha   90.00
_cell.angle_beta   90.00
_cell.angle_gamma   90.00
#
_symmetry.space_group_name_H-M   'P 1'
#
loop_
_entity.id
_entity.type
_entity.pdbx_description
1 polymer ?
#
loop_
_entity_poly.entity_id
_entity_poly.type
_entity_poly.pdbx_seq_one_letter_code
_entity_poly.pdbx_strand_id
1 'polypeptide(L)'
;MKEDKIKKRTKENADKIYKILEINFHKSEESDKWLVENYNSTSRDFSERLTWLAGIGIGLIPLIFEYLYPVGCKQILLITTILTLLLFSIFMGGIDFILSLKFWDKSAGKNKKQIDIWYNAMIDAHANYPDDVGKIYYQALKSVESLDLNSKTKVAEIFIWFQMLFSFCAIFFQVVYLILKI
;
A
#
# COMPACT_ATOMS: atom_id res chain seq x y z
N MET A 1 -49.27 28.46 -9.86
CA MET A 1 -49.62 27.02 -9.74
C MET A 1 -48.71 26.06 -10.53
N LYS A 2 -48.45 26.23 -11.83
CA LYS A 2 -47.45 25.39 -12.55
C LYS A 2 -46.00 25.73 -12.15
N GLU A 3 -45.68 27.01 -12.01
CA GLU A 3 -44.33 27.47 -11.61
C GLU A 3 -43.95 27.05 -10.18
N ASP A 4 -44.89 27.06 -9.23
CA ASP A 4 -44.65 26.64 -7.85
C ASP A 4 -44.32 25.14 -7.75
N LYS A 5 -44.95 24.32 -8.59
CA LYS A 5 -44.65 22.88 -8.67
C LYS A 5 -43.26 22.62 -9.28
N ILE A 6 -42.85 23.42 -10.25
CA ILE A 6 -41.51 23.32 -10.87
C ILE A 6 -40.44 23.71 -9.85
N LYS A 7 -40.58 24.86 -9.19
CA LYS A 7 -39.64 25.31 -8.14
C LYS A 7 -39.50 24.30 -7.01
N LYS A 8 -40.62 23.72 -6.56
CA LYS A 8 -40.61 22.68 -5.51
C LYS A 8 -39.82 21.44 -5.96
N ARG A 9 -40.02 20.98 -7.21
CA ARG A 9 -39.33 19.81 -7.77
C ARG A 9 -37.84 20.06 -7.97
N THR A 10 -37.46 21.25 -8.43
CA THR A 10 -36.04 21.67 -8.56
C THR A 10 -35.35 21.63 -7.20
N LYS A 11 -35.99 22.20 -6.18
CA LYS A 11 -35.49 22.20 -4.81
C LYS A 11 -35.32 20.77 -4.24
N GLU A 12 -36.33 19.92 -4.38
CA GLU A 12 -36.28 18.52 -3.93
C GLU A 12 -35.16 17.71 -4.62
N ASN A 13 -34.88 17.98 -5.90
CA ASN A 13 -33.77 17.33 -6.61
C ASN A 13 -32.40 17.86 -6.15
N ALA A 14 -32.28 19.18 -5.96
CA ALA A 14 -31.07 19.80 -5.42
C ALA A 14 -30.74 19.25 -4.02
N ASP A 15 -31.73 19.09 -3.15
CA ASP A 15 -31.56 18.49 -1.82
C ASP A 15 -31.00 17.06 -1.87
N LYS A 16 -31.50 16.24 -2.81
CA LYS A 16 -30.99 14.87 -3.01
C LYS A 16 -29.54 14.87 -3.47
N ILE A 17 -29.20 15.72 -4.43
CA ILE A 17 -27.84 15.80 -4.96
C ILE A 17 -26.87 16.33 -3.90
N TYR A 18 -27.29 17.33 -3.11
CA TYR A 18 -26.48 17.85 -2.01
C TYR A 18 -26.14 16.76 -0.98
N LYS A 19 -27.12 15.94 -0.60
CA LYS A 19 -26.88 14.76 0.26
C LYS A 19 -25.91 13.75 -0.36
N ILE A 20 -25.98 13.54 -1.68
CA ILE A 20 -25.04 12.63 -2.37
C ILE A 20 -23.62 13.18 -2.33
N LEU A 21 -23.44 14.50 -2.54
CA LEU A 21 -22.13 15.15 -2.42
C LEU A 21 -21.54 14.97 -1.02
N GLU A 22 -22.33 15.20 0.02
CA GLU A 22 -21.93 15.02 1.42
C GLU A 22 -21.54 13.57 1.73
N ILE A 23 -22.34 12.60 1.26
CA ILE A 23 -22.02 11.17 1.39
C ILE A 23 -20.69 10.84 0.69
N ASN A 24 -20.47 11.35 -0.51
CA ASN A 24 -19.24 11.08 -1.27
C ASN A 24 -18.01 11.72 -0.62
N PHE A 25 -18.16 12.94 -0.09
CA PHE A 25 -17.11 13.61 0.67
C PHE A 25 -16.70 12.78 1.90
N HIS A 26 -17.65 12.38 2.73
CA HIS A 26 -17.36 11.56 3.92
C HIS A 26 -16.76 10.19 3.57
N LYS A 27 -17.22 9.55 2.50
CA LYS A 27 -16.58 8.32 2.00
C LYS A 27 -15.11 8.53 1.62
N SER A 28 -14.78 9.67 1.02
CA SER A 28 -13.39 10.00 0.69
C SER A 28 -12.55 10.30 1.93
N GLU A 29 -13.13 10.90 2.99
CA GLU A 29 -12.46 11.07 4.28
C GLU A 29 -12.22 9.73 5.00
N GLU A 30 -13.20 8.82 4.98
CA GLU A 30 -13.03 7.47 5.54
C GLU A 30 -11.97 6.67 4.78
N SER A 31 -11.96 6.78 3.45
CA SER A 31 -10.90 6.23 2.59
C SER A 31 -9.52 6.80 2.97
N ASP A 32 -9.44 8.09 3.32
CA ASP A 32 -8.17 8.72 3.75
C ASP A 32 -7.64 8.11 5.05
N LYS A 33 -8.52 7.96 6.04
CA LYS A 33 -8.17 7.33 7.32
C LYS A 33 -7.67 5.91 7.09
N TRP A 34 -8.38 5.14 6.26
CA TRP A 34 -7.97 3.79 5.90
C TRP A 34 -6.60 3.79 5.19
N LEU A 35 -6.35 4.70 4.25
CA LEU A 35 -5.05 4.80 3.57
C LEU A 35 -3.91 5.11 4.53
N VAL A 36 -4.11 6.02 5.48
CA VAL A 36 -3.11 6.36 6.51
C VAL A 36 -2.83 5.17 7.42
N GLU A 37 -3.86 4.47 7.88
CA GLU A 37 -3.72 3.26 8.72
C GLU A 37 -2.94 2.16 7.99
N ASN A 38 -3.26 1.92 6.72
CA ASN A 38 -2.58 0.88 5.94
C ASN A 38 -1.14 1.24 5.59
N TYR A 39 -0.84 2.52 5.28
CA TYR A 39 0.53 3.01 5.11
C TYR A 39 1.37 2.76 6.37
N ASN A 40 0.83 3.14 7.53
CA ASN A 40 1.51 2.95 8.80
C ASN A 40 1.72 1.47 9.12
N SER A 41 0.72 0.62 8.85
CA SER A 41 0.86 -0.83 9.01
C SER A 41 1.96 -1.41 8.10
N THR A 42 2.03 -0.97 6.84
CA THR A 42 3.04 -1.43 5.88
C THR A 42 4.45 -1.07 6.35
N SER A 43 4.62 0.13 6.90
CA SER A 43 5.89 0.57 7.48
C SER A 43 6.30 -0.28 8.68
N ARG A 44 5.34 -0.57 9.58
CA ARG A 44 5.58 -1.43 10.74
C ARG A 44 5.93 -2.86 10.33
N ASP A 45 5.18 -3.45 9.41
CA ASP A 45 5.41 -4.81 8.93
C ASP A 45 6.79 -4.95 8.26
N PHE A 46 7.24 -3.93 7.52
CA PHE A 46 8.59 -3.92 6.97
C PHE A 46 9.67 -3.86 8.06
N SER A 47 9.47 -3.01 9.07
CA SER A 47 10.38 -2.92 10.22
C SER A 47 10.45 -4.25 10.99
N GLU A 48 9.32 -4.92 11.20
CA GLU A 48 9.26 -6.25 11.81
C GLU A 48 10.02 -7.28 10.96
N ARG A 49 9.78 -7.32 9.65
CA ARG A 49 10.49 -8.23 8.72
C ARG A 49 12.01 -8.00 8.73
N LEU A 50 12.46 -6.75 8.74
CA LEU A 50 13.88 -6.42 8.87
C LEU A 50 14.45 -6.86 10.22
N THR A 51 13.69 -6.70 11.29
CA THR A 51 14.09 -7.15 12.64
C THR A 51 14.22 -8.66 12.70
N TRP A 52 13.29 -9.41 12.09
CA TRP A 52 13.38 -10.86 11.95
C TRP A 52 14.58 -11.29 11.12
N LEU A 53 14.82 -10.64 9.97
CA LEU A 53 16.00 -10.90 9.15
C LEU A 53 17.30 -10.59 9.88
N ALA A 54 17.34 -9.52 10.67
CA ALA A 54 18.48 -9.20 11.52
C ALA A 54 18.69 -10.25 12.61
N GLY A 55 17.61 -10.74 13.25
CA GLY A 55 17.67 -11.83 14.22
C GLY A 55 18.18 -13.14 13.62
N ILE A 56 17.70 -13.51 12.43
CA ILE A 56 18.21 -14.65 11.65
C ILE A 56 19.70 -14.45 11.34
N GLY A 57 20.06 -13.26 10.84
CA GLY A 57 21.46 -12.91 10.56
C GLY A 57 22.35 -13.05 11.78
N ILE A 58 21.96 -12.48 12.92
CA ILE A 58 22.69 -12.58 14.19
C ILE A 58 22.79 -14.02 14.66
N GLY A 59 21.73 -14.81 14.55
CA GLY A 59 21.76 -16.25 14.87
C GLY A 59 22.69 -17.07 13.97
N LEU A 60 22.93 -16.61 12.74
CA LEU A 60 23.83 -17.22 11.77
C LEU A 60 25.29 -16.71 11.89
N ILE A 61 25.54 -15.59 12.55
CA ILE A 61 26.90 -15.03 12.75
C ILE A 61 27.85 -16.01 13.47
N PRO A 62 27.48 -16.63 14.61
CA PRO A 62 28.34 -17.60 15.29
C PRO A 62 28.73 -18.78 14.40
N LEU A 63 27.82 -19.20 13.53
CA LEU A 63 28.06 -20.27 12.56
C LEU A 63 29.09 -19.82 11.51
N ILE A 64 28.97 -18.62 10.94
CA ILE A 64 29.98 -18.03 10.03
C ILE A 64 31.38 -18.04 10.67
N PHE A 65 31.47 -17.74 11.97
CA PHE A 65 32.73 -17.82 12.71
C PHE A 65 33.20 -19.26 13.00
N GLU A 66 32.29 -20.20 13.24
CA GLU A 66 32.61 -21.64 13.34
C GLU A 66 33.14 -22.19 12.01
N TYR A 67 32.66 -21.63 10.88
CA TYR A 67 33.15 -21.93 9.55
C TYR A 67 34.44 -21.20 9.17
N LEU A 68 34.89 -20.16 9.91
CA LEU A 68 36.15 -19.44 9.66
C LEU A 68 37.41 -20.27 10.02
N TYR A 69 37.20 -21.50 10.51
CA TYR A 69 38.17 -22.60 10.48
C TYR A 69 37.90 -23.61 9.33
N PRO A 70 37.73 -23.24 8.04
CA PRO A 70 37.47 -24.23 7.00
C PRO A 70 38.80 -24.70 6.41
N VAL A 71 39.09 -25.99 6.54
CA VAL A 71 40.22 -26.63 5.82
C VAL A 71 39.79 -27.08 4.40
N GLY A 72 38.52 -26.89 4.00
CA GLY A 72 37.98 -27.43 2.73
C GLY A 72 37.09 -26.49 1.87
N CYS A 73 37.29 -26.56 0.55
CA CYS A 73 36.62 -25.74 -0.48
C CYS A 73 35.06 -25.81 -0.46
N LYS A 74 34.48 -26.96 -0.06
CA LYS A 74 33.02 -27.17 0.00
C LYS A 74 32.33 -26.29 1.08
N GLN A 75 33.02 -26.01 2.19
CA GLN A 75 32.46 -25.21 3.29
C GLN A 75 32.38 -23.74 2.89
N ILE A 76 33.40 -23.23 2.21
CA ILE A 76 33.43 -21.86 1.68
C ILE A 76 32.28 -21.62 0.70
N LEU A 77 32.04 -22.56 -0.21
CA LEU A 77 30.93 -22.50 -1.18
C LEU A 77 29.56 -22.44 -0.49
N LEU A 78 29.36 -23.21 0.59
CA LEU A 78 28.11 -23.22 1.34
C LEU A 78 27.85 -21.87 2.05
N ILE A 79 28.85 -21.35 2.77
CA ILE A 79 28.76 -20.06 3.48
C ILE A 79 28.44 -18.94 2.48
N THR A 80 29.17 -18.88 1.36
CA THR A 80 28.95 -17.87 0.32
C THR A 80 27.56 -17.99 -0.29
N THR A 81 27.05 -19.21 -0.49
CA THR A 81 25.68 -19.44 -0.96
C THR A 81 24.63 -18.92 0.04
N ILE A 82 24.77 -19.24 1.33
CA ILE A 82 23.85 -18.79 2.38
C ILE A 82 23.85 -17.27 2.50
N LEU A 83 25.03 -16.64 2.54
CA LEU A 83 25.17 -15.18 2.56
C LEU A 83 24.51 -14.53 1.34
N THR A 84 24.72 -15.10 0.16
CA THR A 84 24.11 -14.61 -1.08
C THR A 84 22.58 -14.70 -1.02
N LEU A 85 22.03 -15.82 -0.52
CA LEU A 85 20.58 -15.99 -0.35
C LEU A 85 19.98 -14.98 0.65
N LEU A 86 20.67 -14.71 1.76
CA LEU A 86 20.24 -13.69 2.73
C LEU A 86 20.27 -12.28 2.13
N LEU A 87 21.32 -11.94 1.38
CA LEU A 87 21.40 -10.65 0.67
C LEU A 87 20.26 -10.50 -0.34
N PHE A 88 19.95 -11.54 -1.12
CA PHE A 88 18.82 -11.52 -2.04
C PHE A 88 17.48 -11.38 -1.31
N SER A 89 17.30 -12.03 -0.16
CA SER A 89 16.10 -11.87 0.68
C SER A 89 15.91 -10.41 1.11
N ILE A 90 16.97 -9.79 1.64
CA ILE A 90 16.94 -8.37 2.06
C ILE A 90 16.64 -7.47 0.86
N PHE A 91 17.28 -7.71 -0.28
CA PHE A 91 17.10 -6.91 -1.49
C PHE A 91 15.65 -6.99 -2.01
N MET A 92 15.06 -8.19 -2.05
CA MET A 92 13.66 -8.37 -2.47
C MET A 92 12.68 -7.69 -1.52
N GLY A 93 12.90 -7.80 -0.20
CA GLY A 93 12.08 -7.10 0.79
C GLY A 93 12.21 -5.57 0.68
N GLY A 94 13.40 -5.06 0.37
CA GLY A 94 13.61 -3.63 0.13
C GLY A 94 12.88 -3.12 -1.12
N ILE A 95 12.87 -3.90 -2.19
CA ILE A 95 12.11 -3.56 -3.40
C ILE A 95 10.61 -3.55 -3.11
N ASP A 96 10.08 -4.56 -2.43
CA ASP A 96 8.67 -4.64 -2.03
C ASP A 96 8.25 -3.40 -1.22
N PHE A 97 9.08 -3.01 -0.25
CA PHE A 97 8.83 -1.84 0.57
C PHE A 97 8.79 -0.55 -0.24
N ILE A 98 9.75 -0.33 -1.13
CA ILE A 98 9.79 0.88 -1.99
C ILE A 98 8.56 0.93 -2.90
N LEU A 99 8.16 -0.20 -3.49
CA LEU A 99 6.99 -0.26 -4.37
C LEU A 99 5.71 -0.01 -3.58
N SER A 100 5.58 -0.58 -2.38
CA SER A 100 4.44 -0.38 -1.49
C SER A 100 4.34 1.06 -1.03
N LEU A 101 5.45 1.69 -0.60
CA LEU A 101 5.47 3.12 -0.25
C LEU A 101 5.02 4.01 -1.42
N LYS A 102 5.55 3.78 -2.62
CA LYS A 102 5.16 4.54 -3.82
C LYS A 102 3.68 4.36 -4.16
N PHE A 103 3.16 3.15 -3.97
CA PHE A 103 1.74 2.87 -4.18
C PHE A 103 0.87 3.66 -3.20
N TRP A 104 1.16 3.58 -1.91
CA TRP A 104 0.37 4.27 -0.88
C TRP A 104 0.47 5.79 -1.02
N ASP A 105 1.64 6.34 -1.29
CA ASP A 105 1.83 7.78 -1.52
C ASP A 105 1.03 8.28 -2.73
N LYS A 106 1.06 7.54 -3.85
CA LYS A 106 0.25 7.85 -5.02
C LYS A 106 -1.25 7.76 -4.74
N SER A 107 -1.68 6.74 -4.00
CA SER A 107 -3.08 6.54 -3.61
C SER A 107 -3.58 7.63 -2.67
N ALA A 108 -2.78 8.01 -1.66
CA ALA A 108 -3.06 9.12 -0.76
C ALA A 108 -3.16 10.45 -1.52
N GLY A 109 -2.22 10.72 -2.44
CA GLY A 109 -2.27 11.91 -3.29
C GLY A 109 -3.51 11.99 -4.18
N LYS A 110 -3.99 10.85 -4.71
CA LYS A 110 -5.25 10.79 -5.47
C LYS A 110 -6.47 10.96 -4.57
N ASN A 111 -6.48 10.34 -3.40
CA ASN A 111 -7.59 10.44 -2.45
C ASN A 111 -7.75 11.87 -1.92
N LYS A 112 -6.64 12.56 -1.61
CA LYS A 112 -6.67 13.98 -1.24
C LYS A 112 -7.30 14.85 -2.33
N LYS A 113 -6.92 14.63 -3.60
CA LYS A 113 -7.56 15.33 -4.73
C LYS A 113 -9.05 15.01 -4.83
N GLN A 114 -9.46 13.78 -4.53
CA GLN A 114 -10.87 13.40 -4.52
C GLN A 114 -11.65 14.14 -3.42
N ILE A 115 -11.09 14.26 -2.21
CA ILE A 115 -11.64 15.06 -1.11
C ILE A 115 -11.80 16.52 -1.55
N ASP A 116 -10.76 17.11 -2.14
CA ASP A 116 -10.79 18.50 -2.62
C ASP A 116 -11.89 18.71 -3.68
N ILE A 117 -12.07 17.77 -4.60
CA ILE A 117 -13.12 17.84 -5.62
C ILE A 117 -14.51 17.82 -4.97
N TRP A 118 -14.78 16.89 -4.05
CA TRP A 118 -16.08 16.81 -3.38
C TRP A 118 -16.35 18.01 -2.48
N TYR A 119 -15.33 18.47 -1.74
CA TYR A 119 -15.43 19.64 -0.88
C TYR A 119 -15.77 20.91 -1.67
N ASN A 120 -15.03 21.18 -2.75
CA ASN A 120 -15.30 22.33 -3.61
C ASN A 120 -16.68 22.23 -4.27
N ALA A 121 -17.09 21.02 -4.69
CA ALA A 121 -18.42 20.81 -5.25
C ALA A 121 -19.55 21.08 -4.23
N MET A 122 -19.34 20.81 -2.94
CA MET A 122 -20.32 21.17 -1.88
C MET A 122 -20.42 22.69 -1.69
N ILE A 123 -19.29 23.40 -1.69
CA ILE A 123 -19.27 24.87 -1.59
C ILE A 123 -20.00 25.47 -2.79
N ASP A 124 -19.66 25.05 -4.01
CA ASP A 124 -20.27 25.56 -5.23
C ASP A 124 -21.76 25.23 -5.28
N ALA A 125 -22.15 24.02 -4.87
CA ALA A 125 -23.55 23.60 -4.81
C ALA A 125 -24.35 24.43 -3.79
N HIS A 126 -23.74 24.81 -2.65
CA HIS A 126 -24.37 25.68 -1.68
C HIS A 126 -24.57 27.10 -2.22
N ALA A 127 -23.56 27.64 -2.91
CA ALA A 127 -23.60 28.99 -3.47
C ALA A 127 -24.63 29.15 -4.60
N ASN A 128 -24.87 28.10 -5.38
CA ASN A 128 -25.80 28.13 -6.52
C ASN A 128 -27.19 27.55 -6.19
N TYR A 129 -27.41 27.09 -4.96
CA TYR A 129 -28.63 26.37 -4.59
C TYR A 129 -29.92 27.20 -4.85
N PRO A 130 -31.00 26.58 -5.39
CA PRO A 130 -31.11 25.19 -5.83
C PRO A 130 -30.73 24.97 -7.31
N ASP A 131 -30.34 26.03 -8.00
CA ASP A 131 -30.03 26.01 -9.43
C ASP A 131 -28.61 25.44 -9.67
N ASP A 132 -28.38 24.81 -10.82
CA ASP A 132 -27.07 24.24 -11.22
C ASP A 132 -26.41 23.16 -10.32
N VAL A 133 -26.99 22.80 -9.17
CA VAL A 133 -26.47 21.75 -8.24
C VAL A 133 -26.19 20.43 -8.97
N GLY A 134 -27.08 20.03 -9.89
CA GLY A 134 -26.88 18.82 -10.69
C GLY A 134 -25.68 18.91 -11.62
N LYS A 135 -25.46 20.06 -12.27
CA LYS A 135 -24.32 20.29 -13.15
C LYS A 135 -23.00 20.24 -12.37
N ILE A 136 -22.97 20.86 -11.19
CA ILE A 136 -21.82 20.84 -10.28
C ILE A 136 -21.48 19.40 -9.88
N TYR A 137 -22.49 18.61 -9.50
CA TYR A 137 -22.30 17.19 -9.19
C TYR A 137 -21.70 16.41 -10.36
N TYR A 138 -22.22 16.55 -11.57
CA TYR A 138 -21.69 15.84 -12.74
C TYR A 138 -20.26 16.26 -13.09
N GLN A 139 -19.91 17.53 -12.91
CA GLN A 139 -18.54 18.00 -13.10
C GLN A 139 -17.58 17.40 -12.07
N ALA A 140 -18.00 17.37 -10.80
CA ALA A 140 -17.24 16.75 -9.72
C ALA A 140 -17.02 15.25 -9.99
N LEU A 141 -18.09 14.53 -10.37
CA LEU A 141 -18.03 13.10 -10.70
C LEU A 141 -17.02 12.82 -11.82
N LYS A 142 -17.07 13.59 -12.91
CA LYS A 142 -16.13 13.45 -14.03
C LYS A 142 -14.67 13.70 -13.62
N SER A 143 -14.45 14.70 -12.77
CA SER A 143 -13.12 14.99 -12.24
C SER A 143 -12.61 13.85 -11.36
N VAL A 144 -13.47 13.24 -10.54
CA VAL A 144 -13.11 12.07 -9.73
C VAL A 144 -12.80 10.85 -10.59
N GLU A 145 -13.61 10.57 -11.61
CA GLU A 145 -13.36 9.45 -12.55
C GLU A 145 -12.00 9.56 -13.24
N SER A 146 -11.55 10.79 -13.53
CA SER A 146 -10.25 11.04 -14.15
C SER A 146 -9.04 10.71 -13.27
N LEU A 147 -9.23 10.51 -11.96
CA LEU A 147 -8.14 10.22 -11.01
C LEU A 147 -7.67 8.75 -11.07
N ASP A 148 -8.40 7.85 -11.73
CA ASP A 148 -8.07 6.43 -11.85
C ASP A 148 -7.69 5.78 -10.50
N LEU A 149 -8.62 5.80 -9.55
CA LEU A 149 -8.37 5.39 -8.16
C LEU A 149 -8.08 3.88 -7.99
N ASN A 150 -8.21 3.07 -9.05
CA ASN A 150 -8.22 1.60 -8.97
C ASN A 150 -6.97 0.91 -9.54
N SER A 151 -5.85 1.62 -9.73
CA SER A 151 -4.61 1.00 -10.24
C SER A 151 -4.07 -0.04 -9.24
N LYS A 152 -4.24 -1.33 -9.52
CA LYS A 152 -3.99 -2.44 -8.56
C LYS A 152 -2.50 -2.75 -8.31
N THR A 153 -2.22 -3.14 -7.07
CA THR A 153 -0.95 -3.50 -6.42
C THR A 153 -0.43 -4.91 -6.73
N LYS A 154 -0.73 -5.50 -7.90
CA LYS A 154 -0.37 -6.90 -8.20
C LYS A 154 1.14 -7.21 -8.19
N VAL A 155 1.99 -6.19 -8.25
CA VAL A 155 3.45 -6.35 -8.35
C VAL A 155 4.11 -6.57 -6.98
N ALA A 156 3.54 -6.04 -5.89
CA ALA A 156 4.12 -6.14 -4.55
C ALA A 156 4.11 -7.59 -4.00
N GLU A 157 3.01 -8.32 -4.20
CA GLU A 157 2.85 -9.70 -3.70
C GLU A 157 3.94 -10.65 -4.18
N ILE A 158 4.45 -10.48 -5.41
CA ILE A 158 5.47 -11.35 -6.00
C ILE A 158 6.81 -11.24 -5.24
N PHE A 159 7.19 -10.04 -4.81
CA PHE A 159 8.47 -9.82 -4.12
C PHE A 159 8.49 -10.43 -2.71
N ILE A 160 7.34 -10.39 -2.03
CA ILE A 160 7.16 -11.06 -0.73
C ILE A 160 7.35 -12.58 -0.87
N TRP A 161 6.78 -13.19 -1.91
CA TRP A 161 6.98 -14.61 -2.19
C TRP A 161 8.44 -14.96 -2.42
N PHE A 162 9.18 -14.15 -3.19
CA PHE A 162 10.62 -14.35 -3.39
C PHE A 162 11.42 -14.18 -2.10
N GLN A 163 11.10 -13.18 -1.28
CA GLN A 163 11.75 -12.97 0.03
C GLN A 163 11.57 -14.20 0.95
N MET A 164 10.36 -14.76 1.03
CA MET A 164 10.08 -15.97 1.80
C MET A 164 10.85 -17.18 1.25
N LEU A 165 10.84 -17.37 -0.06
CA LEU A 165 11.54 -18.48 -0.72
C LEU A 165 13.06 -18.45 -0.42
N PHE A 166 13.72 -17.30 -0.62
CA PHE A 166 15.16 -17.19 -0.39
C PHE A 166 15.53 -17.37 1.08
N SER A 167 14.73 -16.83 2.00
CA SER A 167 14.92 -17.02 3.44
C SER A 167 14.77 -18.49 3.85
N PHE A 168 13.75 -19.17 3.32
CA PHE A 168 13.52 -20.59 3.60
C PHE A 168 14.65 -21.46 3.04
N CYS A 169 15.11 -21.19 1.81
CA CYS A 169 16.26 -21.88 1.22
C CYS A 169 17.53 -21.69 2.06
N ALA A 170 17.81 -20.48 2.54
CA ALA A 170 18.97 -20.21 3.39
C ALA A 170 18.93 -21.04 4.68
N ILE A 171 17.78 -21.10 5.34
CA ILE A 171 17.57 -21.91 6.55
C ILE A 171 17.70 -23.41 6.24
N PHE A 172 17.11 -23.87 5.13
CA PHE A 172 17.18 -25.28 4.74
C PHE A 172 18.61 -25.74 4.48
N PHE A 173 19.38 -24.99 3.68
CA PHE A 173 20.79 -25.29 3.42
C PHE A 173 21.62 -25.29 4.71
N GLN A 174 21.29 -24.40 5.65
CA GLN A 174 21.93 -24.35 6.97
C GLN A 174 21.65 -25.64 7.79
N VAL A 175 20.38 -26.05 7.89
CA VAL A 175 19.99 -27.24 8.66
C VAL A 175 20.59 -28.51 8.06
N VAL A 176 20.53 -28.66 6.73
CA VAL A 176 21.11 -29.82 6.04
C VAL A 176 22.61 -29.92 6.31
N TYR A 177 23.33 -28.81 6.27
CA TYR A 177 24.75 -28.83 6.56
C TYR A 177 25.04 -29.25 8.02
N LEU A 178 24.29 -28.73 8.99
CA LEU A 178 24.48 -29.08 10.40
C LEU A 178 24.23 -30.58 10.65
N ILE A 179 23.20 -31.16 10.03
CA ILE A 179 22.91 -32.59 10.11
C ILE A 179 24.04 -33.42 9.50
N LEU A 180 24.60 -33.00 8.35
CA LEU A 180 25.68 -33.74 7.67
C LEU A 180 27.06 -33.59 8.35
N LYS A 181 27.21 -32.65 9.29
CA LYS A 181 28.44 -32.44 10.06
C LYS A 181 28.48 -33.28 11.35
N ILE A 182 27.30 -33.69 11.87
CA ILE A 182 27.14 -34.66 12.97
C ILE A 182 27.39 -36.07 12.43
#